data_AF-A0A3C1LDX6-F1
#
_entry.id   AF-A0A3C1LDX6-F1
#
_cell.length_a   1.000
_cell.length_b   1.000
_cell.length_c   1.000
_cell.angle_alpha   90.00
_cell.angle_beta   90.00
_cell.angle_gamma   90.00
#
_symmetry.space_group_name_H-M   'P 1'
#
loop_
_entity.id
_entity.type
_entity.pdbx_description
1 polymer ?
#
loop_
_entity_poly.entity_id
_entity_poly.type
_entity_poly.pdbx_seq_one_letter_code
_entity_poly.pdbx_strand_id
1 'polypeptide(L)'
;MPENEVYEDLLELKYSKLSHLKEYWKVSKAALIFRAKSIGTIDENKFKALYFDLSRYKERKNEKGFVQIEAPRFINEIIDYYENTANYTLDELLEFLSIGKEDYLRYFKNSKYRTLVTPKTNVFSLKSYSMN
;
A
#
# COMPACT_ATOMS: atom_id res chain seq x y z
N MET A 1 -2.25 -0.47 -9.22
CA MET A 1 -1.46 0.54 -9.98
C MET A 1 -2.40 1.28 -10.92
N PRO A 2 -2.91 2.46 -10.51
CA PRO A 2 -3.81 3.29 -11.31
C PRO A 2 -3.19 3.70 -12.65
N GLU A 3 -4.00 3.80 -13.70
CA GLU A 3 -3.51 4.12 -15.05
C GLU A 3 -2.89 5.51 -15.15
N ASN A 4 -3.63 6.53 -14.71
CA ASN A 4 -3.25 7.94 -14.81
C ASN A 4 -1.93 8.26 -14.09
N GLU A 5 -1.57 7.50 -13.06
CA GLU A 5 -0.34 7.71 -12.31
C GLU A 5 0.85 6.93 -12.88
N VAL A 6 0.60 5.74 -13.45
CA VAL A 6 1.69 4.87 -13.93
C VAL A 6 2.04 5.06 -15.40
N TYR A 7 1.20 5.76 -16.16
CA TYR A 7 1.35 5.86 -17.61
C TYR A 7 2.75 6.33 -18.01
N GLU A 8 3.20 7.46 -17.44
CA GLU A 8 4.51 8.07 -17.71
C GLU A 8 5.69 7.17 -17.31
N ASP A 9 5.57 6.45 -16.19
CA ASP A 9 6.61 5.52 -15.74
C ASP A 9 6.82 4.36 -16.72
N LEU A 10 5.74 3.91 -17.37
CA LEU A 10 5.71 2.79 -18.30
C LEU A 10 5.97 3.19 -19.76
N LEU A 11 6.11 4.48 -20.06
CA LEU A 11 6.57 4.92 -21.37
C LEU A 11 8.00 4.46 -21.64
N GLU A 12 8.21 3.99 -22.87
CA GLU A 12 9.49 3.45 -23.35
C GLU A 12 10.09 2.39 -22.41
N LEU A 13 9.26 1.50 -21.86
CA LEU A 13 9.68 0.54 -20.84
C LEU A 13 10.91 -0.29 -21.29
N LYS A 14 11.98 -0.24 -20.49
CA LYS A 14 13.22 -1.03 -20.67
C LYS A 14 13.39 -1.97 -19.49
N TYR A 15 14.04 -3.12 -19.71
CA TYR A 15 14.28 -4.09 -18.65
C TYR A 15 15.00 -3.49 -17.44
N SER A 16 15.95 -2.58 -17.67
CA SER A 16 16.70 -1.89 -16.63
C SER A 16 15.85 -1.02 -15.69
N LYS A 17 14.75 -0.44 -16.18
CA LYS A 17 13.81 0.35 -15.36
C LYS A 17 13.01 -0.51 -14.40
N LEU A 18 12.81 -1.79 -14.72
CA LEU A 18 11.87 -2.66 -14.00
C LEU A 18 12.23 -2.80 -12.52
N SER A 19 13.52 -2.90 -12.16
CA SER A 19 13.91 -3.05 -10.75
C SER A 19 13.49 -1.85 -9.90
N HIS A 20 13.73 -0.63 -10.39
CA HIS A 20 13.36 0.59 -9.69
C HIS A 20 11.84 0.76 -9.60
N LEU A 21 11.13 0.55 -10.73
CA LEU A 21 9.68 0.67 -10.76
C LEU A 21 8.99 -0.35 -9.84
N LYS A 22 9.55 -1.57 -9.70
CA LYS A 22 8.99 -2.59 -8.80
C LYS A 22 9.05 -2.13 -7.34
N GLU A 23 10.12 -1.43 -6.97
CA GLU A 23 10.32 -0.93 -5.60
C GLU A 23 9.41 0.25 -5.28
N TYR A 24 9.16 1.11 -6.27
CA TYR A 24 8.23 2.23 -6.14
C TYR A 24 6.77 1.74 -6.09
N TRP A 25 6.35 0.97 -7.11
CA TRP A 25 4.98 0.50 -7.25
C TRP A 25 4.61 -0.69 -6.35
N LYS A 26 5.60 -1.25 -5.63
CA LYS A 26 5.44 -2.39 -4.72
C LYS A 26 4.83 -3.63 -5.40
N VAL A 27 5.21 -3.89 -6.64
CA VAL A 27 4.73 -5.03 -7.44
C VAL A 27 5.90 -5.80 -8.04
N SER A 28 5.62 -6.90 -8.75
CA SER A 28 6.64 -7.64 -9.51
C SER A 28 6.95 -6.96 -10.85
N LYS A 29 8.13 -7.21 -11.43
CA LYS A 29 8.50 -6.77 -12.78
C LYS A 29 7.55 -7.35 -13.83
N ALA A 30 7.11 -8.59 -13.63
CA ALA A 30 6.10 -9.21 -14.49
C ALA A 30 4.78 -8.42 -14.48
N ALA A 31 4.29 -8.01 -13.30
CA ALA A 31 3.08 -7.20 -13.19
C ALA A 31 3.21 -5.85 -13.92
N LEU A 32 4.37 -5.20 -13.85
CA LEU A 32 4.66 -3.98 -14.60
C LEU A 32 4.60 -4.20 -16.12
N ILE A 33 5.23 -5.28 -16.62
CA ILE A 33 5.22 -5.63 -18.05
C ILE A 33 3.79 -5.91 -18.54
N PHE A 34 3.00 -6.68 -17.78
CA PHE A 34 1.59 -6.94 -18.10
C PHE A 34 0.77 -5.66 -18.08
N ARG A 35 0.99 -4.78 -17.10
CA ARG A 35 0.26 -3.51 -17.00
C ARG A 35 0.58 -2.59 -18.18
N ALA A 36 1.85 -2.47 -18.57
CA ALA A 36 2.28 -1.69 -19.73
C ALA A 36 1.59 -2.16 -21.02
N LYS A 37 1.51 -3.49 -21.21
CA LYS A 37 0.75 -4.06 -22.33
C LYS A 37 -0.74 -3.73 -22.25
N SER A 38 -1.35 -3.86 -21.06
CA SER A 38 -2.80 -3.65 -20.91
C SER A 38 -3.25 -2.21 -21.18
N ILE A 39 -2.39 -1.22 -20.91
CA ILE A 39 -2.67 0.21 -21.14
C ILE A 39 -2.06 0.71 -22.46
N GLY A 40 -1.45 -0.18 -23.26
CA GLY A 40 -0.95 0.13 -24.59
C GLY A 40 0.35 0.92 -24.66
N THR A 41 1.10 1.08 -23.56
CA THR A 41 2.41 1.78 -23.59
C THR A 41 3.52 0.95 -24.23
N ILE A 42 3.31 -0.36 -24.38
CA ILE A 42 4.17 -1.26 -25.16
C ILE A 42 3.32 -2.15 -26.07
N ASP A 43 3.89 -2.55 -27.20
CA ASP A 43 3.27 -3.50 -28.13
C ASP A 43 3.52 -4.97 -27.74
N GLU A 44 2.93 -5.89 -28.50
CA GLU A 44 3.08 -7.34 -28.29
C GLU A 44 4.54 -7.80 -28.42
N ASN A 45 5.29 -7.20 -29.34
CA ASN A 45 6.68 -7.57 -29.59
C ASN A 45 7.58 -7.19 -28.41
N LYS A 46 7.42 -5.96 -27.92
CA LYS A 46 8.13 -5.45 -26.74
C LYS A 46 7.74 -6.21 -25.48
N PHE A 47 6.45 -6.53 -25.31
CA PHE A 47 6.00 -7.40 -24.22
C PHE A 47 6.72 -8.75 -24.24
N LYS A 48 6.73 -9.44 -25.39
CA LYS A 48 7.41 -10.74 -25.53
C LYS A 48 8.90 -10.62 -25.24
N ALA A 49 9.57 -9.59 -25.76
CA ALA A 49 10.98 -9.35 -25.53
C ALA A 49 11.31 -9.18 -24.03
N LEU A 50 10.60 -8.28 -23.34
CA LEU A 50 10.79 -8.05 -21.90
C LEU A 50 10.47 -9.32 -21.07
N TYR A 51 9.47 -10.08 -21.47
CA TYR A 51 9.08 -11.31 -20.80
C TYR A 51 10.08 -12.46 -21.03
N PHE A 52 10.72 -12.52 -22.21
CA PHE A 52 11.85 -13.41 -22.47
C PHE A 52 13.08 -13.00 -21.66
N ASP A 53 13.36 -11.70 -21.53
CA ASP A 53 14.47 -11.21 -20.71
C ASP A 53 14.32 -11.66 -19.25
N LEU A 54 13.11 -11.60 -18.67
CA LEU A 54 12.85 -12.15 -17.32
C LEU A 54 13.27 -13.63 -17.22
N SER A 55 13.04 -14.42 -18.26
CA SER A 55 13.43 -15.83 -18.30
C SER A 55 14.94 -15.98 -18.45
N ARG A 56 15.56 -15.18 -19.34
CA ARG A 56 17.00 -15.16 -19.59
C ARG A 56 17.80 -14.82 -18.32
N TYR A 57 17.31 -13.86 -17.53
CA TYR A 57 17.92 -13.47 -16.26
C TYR A 57 17.49 -14.34 -15.06
N LYS A 58 16.69 -15.40 -15.31
CA LYS A 58 16.14 -16.31 -14.29
C LYS A 58 15.25 -15.63 -13.24
N GLU A 59 14.69 -14.47 -13.58
CA GLU A 59 13.84 -13.66 -12.69
C GLU A 59 12.35 -13.96 -12.81
N ARG A 60 11.94 -14.84 -13.72
CA ARG A 60 10.52 -15.18 -13.93
C ARG A 60 9.84 -15.82 -12.71
N LYS A 61 10.57 -16.62 -11.94
CA LYS A 61 10.08 -17.26 -10.71
C LYS A 61 10.71 -16.67 -9.46
N ASN A 62 11.99 -16.32 -9.53
CA ASN A 62 12.79 -15.80 -8.43
C ASN A 62 13.34 -14.43 -8.82
N GLU A 63 12.50 -13.41 -8.71
CA GLU A 63 12.86 -12.05 -9.07
C GLU A 63 13.86 -11.45 -8.08
N LYS A 64 14.90 -10.76 -8.57
CA LYS A 64 15.88 -10.10 -7.70
C LYS A 64 15.32 -8.78 -7.19
N GLY A 65 15.84 -8.36 -6.04
CA GLY A 65 15.44 -7.13 -5.37
C GLY A 65 14.27 -7.35 -4.41
N PHE A 66 14.18 -6.48 -3.42
CA PHE A 66 13.22 -6.60 -2.33
C PHE A 66 12.07 -5.62 -2.54
N VAL A 67 10.83 -6.11 -2.36
CA VAL A 67 9.67 -5.23 -2.24
C VAL A 67 9.27 -5.24 -0.78
N GLN A 68 9.35 -4.06 -0.15
CA GLN A 68 8.91 -3.91 1.23
C GLN A 68 7.40 -4.12 1.31
N ILE A 69 7.00 -5.09 2.14
CA ILE A 69 5.59 -5.28 2.49
C ILE A 69 5.27 -4.24 3.56
N GLU A 70 4.35 -3.33 3.26
CA GLU A 70 3.89 -2.33 4.21
C GLU A 70 2.90 -2.94 5.21
N ALA A 71 2.94 -2.44 6.45
CA ALA A 71 1.97 -2.79 7.48
C ALA A 71 0.92 -1.67 7.60
N PRO A 72 -0.35 -1.99 7.90
CA PRO A 72 -1.40 -1.00 8.07
C PRO A 72 -1.18 -0.23 9.38
N ARG A 73 -0.44 0.89 9.32
CA ARG A 73 -0.02 1.63 10.52
C ARG A 73 -1.10 2.51 11.14
N PHE A 74 -2.04 3.02 10.33
CA PHE A 74 -3.06 3.98 10.76
C PHE A 74 -4.43 3.36 11.02
N ILE A 75 -4.58 2.05 10.84
CA ILE A 75 -5.90 1.44 10.88
C ILE A 75 -6.53 1.55 12.27
N ASN A 76 -5.72 1.47 13.33
CA ASN A 76 -6.22 1.57 14.69
C ASN A 76 -6.65 3.00 15.01
N GLU A 77 -5.87 3.99 14.60
CA GLU A 77 -6.16 5.41 14.78
C GLU A 77 -7.44 5.82 14.06
N ILE A 78 -7.67 5.29 12.86
CA ILE A 78 -8.91 5.53 12.11
C ILE A 78 -10.11 4.94 12.87
N ILE A 79 -10.01 3.69 13.31
CA ILE A 79 -11.10 3.02 14.05
C ILE A 79 -11.36 3.71 15.39
N ASP A 80 -10.31 4.02 16.15
CA ASP A 80 -10.40 4.74 17.42
C ASP A 80 -11.02 6.13 17.22
N TYR A 81 -10.72 6.82 16.11
CA TYR A 81 -11.36 8.08 15.78
C TYR A 81 -12.87 7.92 15.58
N TYR A 82 -13.32 6.94 14.79
CA TYR A 82 -14.74 6.74 14.56
C TYR A 82 -15.49 6.31 15.83
N GLU A 83 -14.92 5.38 16.61
CA GLU A 83 -15.54 4.88 17.84
C GLU A 83 -15.57 5.94 18.96
N ASN A 84 -14.48 6.70 19.15
CA ASN A 84 -14.31 7.55 20.34
C ASN A 84 -14.41 9.06 20.07
N THR A 85 -14.18 9.52 18.84
CA THR A 85 -14.21 10.96 18.49
C THR A 85 -15.47 11.31 17.69
N ALA A 86 -15.78 10.53 16.65
CA ALA A 86 -16.99 10.71 15.86
C ALA A 86 -18.23 10.03 16.49
N ASN A 87 -18.06 9.27 17.57
CA ASN A 87 -19.10 8.60 18.35
C ASN A 87 -20.01 7.68 17.53
N TYR A 88 -19.46 6.99 16.53
CA TYR A 88 -20.21 5.96 15.80
C TYR A 88 -20.44 4.74 16.70
N THR A 89 -21.65 4.21 16.65
CA THR A 89 -21.97 2.91 17.22
C THR A 89 -21.36 1.78 16.38
N LEU A 90 -21.24 0.59 16.97
CA LEU A 90 -20.76 -0.59 16.25
C LEU A 90 -21.65 -0.89 15.04
N ASP A 91 -22.98 -0.81 15.19
CA ASP A 91 -23.91 -1.15 14.10
C ASP A 91 -23.80 -0.17 12.93
N GLU A 92 -23.66 1.13 13.20
CA GLU A 92 -23.39 2.15 12.18
C GLU A 92 -22.08 1.92 11.45
N LEU A 93 -21.03 1.49 12.16
CA LEU A 93 -19.75 1.14 11.55
C LEU A 93 -19.84 -0.10 10.67
N LEU A 94 -20.57 -1.13 11.10
CA LEU A 94 -20.77 -2.35 10.31
C LEU A 94 -21.56 -2.05 9.04
N GLU A 95 -22.58 -1.20 9.13
CA GLU A 95 -23.35 -0.75 7.97
C GLU A 95 -22.49 0.10 7.02
N PHE A 96 -21.78 1.09 7.55
CA PHE A 96 -20.91 1.97 6.76
C PHE A 96 -19.80 1.20 6.02
N LEU A 97 -19.16 0.24 6.70
CA LEU A 97 -18.11 -0.59 6.12
C LEU A 97 -18.68 -1.74 5.28
N SER A 98 -19.98 -2.03 5.39
CA SER A 98 -20.66 -3.16 4.74
C SER A 98 -19.97 -4.50 5.02
N ILE A 99 -19.61 -4.74 6.29
CA ILE A 99 -18.95 -5.97 6.74
C ILE A 99 -19.66 -6.60 7.94
N GLY A 100 -19.49 -7.91 8.09
CA GLY A 100 -20.02 -8.63 9.25
C GLY A 100 -19.25 -8.29 10.54
N LYS A 101 -19.93 -8.42 11.68
CA LYS A 101 -19.34 -8.21 13.01
C LYS A 101 -18.09 -9.05 13.26
N GLU A 102 -18.09 -10.31 12.82
CA GLU A 102 -16.94 -11.19 13.01
C GLU A 102 -15.71 -10.75 12.23
N ASP A 103 -15.91 -10.31 10.98
CA ASP A 103 -14.85 -9.73 10.17
C ASP A 103 -14.33 -8.43 10.78
N TYR A 104 -15.23 -7.58 11.29
CA TYR A 104 -14.83 -6.36 11.99
C TYR A 104 -13.92 -6.65 13.19
N LEU A 105 -14.32 -7.59 14.05
CA LEU A 105 -13.53 -8.00 15.20
C LEU A 105 -12.19 -8.60 14.77
N ARG A 106 -12.17 -9.42 13.72
CA ARG A 106 -10.95 -10.07 13.23
C ARG A 106 -9.95 -9.09 12.63
N TYR A 107 -10.40 -8.17 11.77
CA TYR A 107 -9.52 -7.33 10.96
C TYR A 107 -9.15 -6.01 11.64
N PHE A 108 -9.99 -5.50 12.54
CA PHE A 108 -9.77 -4.22 13.22
C PHE A 108 -9.52 -4.41 14.71
N LYS A 109 -10.49 -4.92 15.47
CA LYS A 109 -10.44 -4.90 16.94
C LYS A 109 -9.40 -5.85 17.56
N ASN A 110 -9.30 -7.06 17.01
CA ASN A 110 -8.36 -8.11 17.43
C ASN A 110 -7.21 -8.28 16.43
N SER A 111 -6.97 -7.26 15.60
CA SER A 111 -5.91 -7.30 14.62
C SER A 111 -4.56 -7.48 15.29
N LYS A 112 -3.73 -8.38 14.76
CA LYS A 112 -2.31 -8.49 15.18
C LYS A 112 -1.49 -7.24 14.87
N TYR A 113 -2.03 -6.34 14.05
CA TYR A 113 -1.44 -5.03 13.74
C TYR A 113 -1.99 -3.94 14.66
N ARG A 114 -2.78 -4.30 15.69
CA ARG A 114 -3.22 -3.37 16.71
C ARG A 114 -2.05 -2.99 17.60
N THR A 115 -1.44 -1.86 17.29
CA THR A 115 -0.50 -1.22 18.20
C THR A 115 -1.33 -0.63 19.34
N LEU A 116 -1.04 -1.00 20.58
CA LEU A 116 -1.49 -0.21 21.72
C LEU A 116 -0.82 1.15 21.57
N VAL A 117 -1.54 2.14 21.06
CA VAL A 117 -1.04 3.50 20.99
C VAL A 117 -0.86 3.96 22.43
N THR A 118 0.35 3.86 22.96
CA THR A 118 0.71 4.66 24.13
C THR A 118 0.72 6.11 23.63
N PRO A 119 -0.14 6.98 24.15
CA PRO A 119 -0.09 8.39 23.75
C PRO A 119 1.32 8.88 24.05
N LYS A 120 2.05 9.29 23.00
CA LYS A 120 3.26 10.09 23.20
C LYS A 120 2.77 11.42 23.76
N THR A 121 2.87 11.58 25.08
CA THR A 121 2.62 12.84 25.77
C THR A 121 3.68 13.85 25.33
N ASN A 122 3.54 14.40 24.13
CA ASN A 122 4.24 15.61 23.68
C ASN A 122 3.40 16.86 23.96
N VAL A 123 2.62 16.83 25.05
CA VAL A 123 2.01 18.05 25.58
C VAL A 123 3.11 18.77 26.34
N PHE A 124 3.76 19.73 25.69
CA PHE A 124 4.54 20.74 26.40
C PHE A 124 3.59 21.40 27.40
N SER A 125 3.84 21.20 28.70
CA SER A 125 3.02 21.80 29.74
C SER A 125 3.12 23.33 29.66
N LEU A 126 2.01 24.00 29.36
CA LEU A 126 1.90 25.47 29.32
C LEU A 126 2.07 26.16 30.70
N LYS A 127 2.43 25.42 31.75
CA LYS A 127 2.67 25.97 33.11
C LYS A 127 3.97 26.78 33.25
N SER A 128 4.80 26.88 32.22
CA SER A 128 6.05 27.66 32.26
C SER A 128 5.94 29.10 31.74
N TYR A 129 4.76 29.55 31.28
CA TYR A 129 4.52 30.97 30.96
C TYR A 129 3.76 31.65 32.09
N SER A 130 4.45 31.88 33.21
CA SER A 130 4.11 32.96 34.14
C SER A 130 5.06 34.11 33.83
N MET A 131 4.63 35.07 33.02
CA MET A 131 5.32 36.35 32.92
C MET A 131 4.99 37.16 34.17
N ASN A 132 6.05 37.64 34.83
CA ASN A 132 6.02 38.62 35.91
C ASN A 132 5.34 39.92 35.46
#